data_AF-A0A662GRU8-F1
#
_entry.id   AF-A0A662GRU8-F1
#
_cell.length_a   1.000
_cell.length_b   1.000
_cell.length_c   1.000
_cell.angle_alpha   90.00
_cell.angle_beta   90.00
_cell.angle_gamma   90.00
#
_symmetry.space_group_name_H-M   'P 1'
#
loop_
_entity.id
_entity.type
_entity.pdbx_description
1 polymer ?
#
loop_
_entity_poly.entity_id
_entity_poly.type
_entity_poly.pdbx_seq_one_letter_code
_entity_poly.pdbx_strand_id
1 'polypeptide(L)'
;VGTDFNEGVRGIGPKRALKLIKLYGSLDRLPRRLREGLGNYEEVRRIFLEPRVTDAYELEMRPVDEEGLYKLLCDEHDFSEERVALLVERMRRVRRELRQRSLAEWL
;
A
#
# COMPACT_ATOMS: atom_id res chain seq x y z
N VAL A 1 -10.26 5.19 16.90
CA VAL A 1 -9.62 6.28 16.16
C VAL A 1 -10.33 6.44 14.84
N GLY A 2 -10.32 5.40 14.01
CA GLY A 2 -10.91 5.36 12.68
C GLY A 2 -9.92 4.66 11.75
N THR A 3 -10.40 3.95 10.74
CA THR A 3 -9.63 3.32 9.68
C THR A 3 -10.37 3.51 8.36
N ASP A 4 -9.78 3.10 7.24
CA ASP A 4 -10.47 3.11 5.94
C ASP A 4 -11.71 2.19 5.91
N PHE A 5 -11.85 1.30 6.89
CA PHE A 5 -12.96 0.37 7.02
C PHE A 5 -13.97 0.76 8.12
N ASN A 6 -13.69 1.81 8.91
CA ASN A 6 -14.64 2.35 9.88
C ASN A 6 -14.33 3.78 10.34
N GLU A 7 -15.36 4.59 10.54
CA GLU A 7 -15.26 5.99 11.02
C GLU A 7 -14.62 6.16 12.41
N GLY A 8 -14.53 5.07 13.19
CA GLY A 8 -14.14 5.12 14.59
C GLY A 8 -15.23 5.73 15.49
N VAL A 9 -14.86 6.08 16.72
CA VAL A 9 -15.81 6.61 17.71
C VAL A 9 -15.67 8.12 17.80
N ARG A 10 -16.78 8.84 17.53
CA ARG A 10 -16.83 10.31 17.64
C ARG A 10 -16.33 10.77 19.02
N GLY A 11 -15.42 11.76 19.02
CA GLY A 11 -14.83 12.30 20.24
C GLY A 11 -13.68 11.48 20.85
N ILE A 12 -13.31 10.34 20.24
CA ILE A 12 -12.18 9.51 20.67
C ILE A 12 -11.06 9.56 19.62
N GLY A 13 -10.16 10.53 19.80
CA GLY A 13 -8.92 10.62 19.03
C GLY A 13 -7.79 9.68 19.52
N PRO A 14 -6.61 9.70 18.87
CA PRO A 14 -5.51 8.76 19.09
C PRO A 14 -5.07 8.63 20.55
N LYS A 15 -4.85 9.75 21.26
CA LYS A 15 -4.40 9.74 22.66
C LYS A 15 -5.41 9.06 23.59
N ARG A 16 -6.70 9.36 23.42
CA ARG A 16 -7.78 8.77 24.23
C ARG A 16 -7.96 7.29 23.89
N ALA A 17 -7.92 6.94 22.61
CA ALA A 17 -7.99 5.56 22.16
C ALA A 17 -6.88 4.71 22.76
N LEU A 18 -5.62 5.18 22.71
CA LEU A 18 -4.48 4.47 23.31
C LEU A 18 -4.66 4.25 24.82
N LYS A 19 -5.11 5.28 25.55
CA LYS A 19 -5.40 5.15 27.00
C LYS A 19 -6.46 4.08 27.28
N LEU A 20 -7.52 4.04 26.47
CA LEU A 20 -8.59 3.06 26.62
C LEU A 20 -8.11 1.64 26.32
N ILE A 21 -7.34 1.44 25.25
CA ILE A 21 -6.79 0.12 24.93
C ILE A 21 -5.83 -0.36 26.00
N LYS A 22 -4.95 0.51 26.52
CA LYS A 22 -4.06 0.15 27.65
C LYS A 22 -4.82 -0.22 28.92
N LEU A 23 -5.98 0.43 29.17
CA LEU A 23 -6.79 0.18 30.36
C LEU A 23 -7.63 -1.10 30.24
N TYR A 24 -8.31 -1.32 29.13
CA TYR A 24 -9.25 -2.43 28.94
C TYR A 24 -8.64 -3.64 28.24
N GLY A 25 -7.46 -3.50 27.63
CA GLY A 25 -6.70 -4.56 26.97
C GLY A 25 -7.15 -4.90 25.55
N SER A 26 -8.45 -4.89 25.27
CA SER A 26 -8.99 -5.16 23.92
C SER A 26 -10.27 -4.36 23.64
N LEU A 27 -10.69 -4.32 22.37
CA LEU A 27 -11.96 -3.70 22.01
C LEU A 27 -13.15 -4.43 22.64
N ASP A 28 -13.05 -5.74 22.85
CA ASP A 28 -14.11 -6.61 23.38
C ASP A 28 -14.45 -6.29 24.84
N ARG A 29 -13.43 -5.83 25.58
CA ARG A 29 -13.52 -5.41 26.99
C ARG A 29 -13.90 -3.95 27.15
N LEU A 30 -14.09 -3.19 26.06
CA LEU A 30 -14.54 -1.80 26.16
C LEU A 30 -15.98 -1.70 26.70
N PRO A 31 -16.30 -0.60 27.39
CA PRO A 31 -17.67 -0.30 27.78
C PRO A 31 -18.64 -0.40 26.59
N ARG A 32 -19.83 -0.97 26.82
CA ARG A 32 -20.82 -1.26 25.76
C ARG A 32 -21.10 -0.07 24.84
N ARG A 33 -21.31 1.13 25.39
CA ARG A 33 -21.54 2.36 24.62
C ARG A 33 -20.41 2.70 23.64
N LEU A 34 -19.17 2.38 23.99
CA LEU A 34 -18.02 2.59 23.11
C LEU A 34 -17.91 1.50 22.05
N ARG A 35 -18.27 0.25 22.37
CA ARG A 35 -18.33 -0.84 21.40
C ARG A 35 -19.40 -0.62 20.34
N GLU A 36 -20.59 -0.17 20.75
CA GLU A 36 -21.68 0.18 19.81
C GLU A 36 -21.25 1.29 18.85
N GLY A 37 -20.50 2.29 19.33
CA GLY A 37 -19.95 3.35 18.48
C GLY A 37 -18.86 2.90 17.50
N LEU A 38 -18.33 1.68 17.61
CA LEU A 38 -17.35 1.14 16.68
C LEU A 38 -18.00 0.42 15.48
N GLY A 39 -19.31 0.15 15.51
CA GLY A 39 -19.99 -0.65 14.49
C GLY A 39 -19.51 -2.10 14.49
N ASN A 40 -19.43 -2.72 13.29
CA ASN A 40 -18.94 -4.09 13.13
C ASN A 40 -17.41 -4.19 13.20
N TYR A 41 -16.85 -3.86 14.36
CA TYR A 41 -15.40 -3.83 14.55
C TYR A 41 -14.74 -5.22 14.46
N GLU A 42 -15.52 -6.29 14.65
CA GLU A 42 -15.03 -7.67 14.56
C GLU A 42 -14.66 -8.02 13.12
N GLU A 43 -15.49 -7.62 12.16
CA GLU A 43 -15.20 -7.78 10.74
C GLU A 43 -14.00 -6.94 10.30
N VAL A 44 -13.93 -5.69 10.74
CA VAL A 44 -12.77 -4.83 10.47
C VAL A 44 -11.50 -5.44 11.06
N ARG A 45 -11.56 -5.93 12.31
CA ARG A 45 -10.41 -6.62 12.95
C ARG A 45 -9.97 -7.83 12.13
N ARG A 46 -10.91 -8.61 11.61
CA ARG A 46 -10.60 -9.78 10.77
C ARG A 46 -9.91 -9.38 9.46
N ILE A 47 -10.28 -8.27 8.83
CA ILE A 47 -9.56 -7.77 7.64
C ILE A 47 -8.07 -7.53 7.95
N PHE A 48 -7.76 -7.00 9.13
CA PHE A 48 -6.38 -6.73 9.54
C PHE A 48 -5.62 -7.97 10.04
N LEU A 49 -6.28 -8.90 10.74
CA LEU A 49 -5.64 -10.09 11.30
C LEU A 49 -5.57 -11.27 10.32
N GLU A 50 -6.57 -11.38 9.45
CA GLU A 50 -6.74 -12.45 8.48
C GLU A 50 -6.99 -11.84 7.08
N PRO A 51 -6.05 -11.02 6.57
CA PRO A 51 -6.19 -10.45 5.24
C PRO A 51 -6.18 -11.57 4.20
N ARG A 52 -6.97 -11.39 3.14
CA ARG A 52 -6.88 -12.27 1.96
C ARG A 52 -5.60 -11.96 1.21
N VAL A 53 -4.57 -12.77 1.46
CA VAL A 53 -3.26 -12.69 0.81
C VAL A 53 -3.03 -13.88 -0.09
N THR A 54 -2.08 -13.76 -1.00
CA THR A 54 -1.64 -14.84 -1.88
C THR A 54 -0.13 -14.78 -2.01
N ASP A 55 0.51 -15.93 -1.85
CA ASP A 55 1.93 -16.12 -2.15
C ASP A 55 2.15 -16.66 -3.57
N ALA A 56 1.05 -16.87 -4.32
CA ALA A 56 1.08 -17.41 -5.68
C ALA A 56 1.40 -16.30 -6.71
N TYR A 57 2.61 -15.75 -6.63
CA TYR A 57 3.14 -14.81 -7.60
C TYR A 57 4.66 -14.97 -7.76
N GLU A 58 5.17 -14.61 -8.94
CA GLU A 58 6.60 -14.56 -9.22
C GLU A 58 7.03 -13.12 -9.48
N LEU A 59 8.16 -12.71 -8.90
CA LEU A 59 8.74 -11.39 -9.12
C LEU A 59 9.73 -11.44 -10.27
N GLU A 60 9.29 -11.05 -11.46
CA GLU A 60 10.14 -10.99 -12.65
C GLU A 60 10.34 -9.57 -13.17
N MET A 61 11.61 -9.14 -13.24
CA MET A 61 11.98 -7.86 -13.86
C MET A 61 12.21 -8.06 -15.36
N ARG A 62 11.12 -8.10 -16.13
CA ARG A 62 11.17 -8.26 -17.60
C ARG A 62 11.72 -7.01 -18.30
N PRO A 63 12.28 -7.14 -19.53
CA PRO A 63 12.60 -5.99 -20.36
C PRO A 63 11.36 -5.11 -20.58
N VAL A 64 11.56 -3.80 -20.67
CA VAL A 64 10.50 -2.86 -21.07
C VAL A 64 10.19 -3.09 -22.56
N ASP A 65 8.91 -3.21 -22.88
CA ASP A 65 8.41 -3.13 -24.25
C ASP A 65 8.24 -1.65 -24.61
N GLU A 66 9.23 -1.08 -25.28
CA GLU A 66 9.25 0.35 -25.59
C GLU A 66 8.22 0.72 -26.65
N GLU A 67 8.04 -0.11 -27.68
CA GLU A 67 7.04 0.12 -28.73
C GLU A 67 5.64 0.11 -28.14
N GLY A 68 5.33 -0.88 -27.30
CA GLY A 68 4.06 -0.92 -26.56
C GLY A 68 3.88 0.28 -25.64
N LEU A 69 4.95 0.78 -25.03
CA LEU A 69 4.91 1.96 -24.16
C LEU A 69 4.61 3.25 -24.95
N TYR A 70 5.24 3.45 -26.11
CA TYR A 70 4.95 4.60 -26.98
C TYR A 70 3.53 4.56 -27.50
N LYS A 71 3.06 3.38 -27.95
CA LYS A 71 1.68 3.23 -28.41
C LYS A 71 0.68 3.59 -27.32
N LEU A 72 0.83 3.02 -26.12
CA LEU A 72 -0.09 3.28 -25.01
C LEU A 72 -0.07 4.75 -24.57
N LEU A 73 1.12 5.35 -24.46
CA LEU A 73 1.24 6.70 -23.89
C LEU A 73 1.00 7.80 -24.93
N CYS A 74 1.61 7.70 -26.10
CA CYS A 74 1.53 8.72 -27.14
C CYS A 74 0.28 8.54 -28.00
N ASP A 75 0.05 7.35 -28.55
CA ASP A 75 -1.06 7.14 -29.49
C ASP A 75 -2.43 7.08 -28.80
N GLU A 76 -2.52 6.45 -27.62
CA GLU A 76 -3.80 6.24 -26.90
C GLU A 76 -4.09 7.28 -25.81
N HIS A 77 -3.06 7.95 -25.28
CA HIS A 77 -3.18 8.88 -24.14
C HIS A 77 -2.59 10.27 -24.40
N ASP A 78 -2.16 10.57 -25.65
CA ASP A 78 -1.67 11.88 -26.10
C ASP A 78 -0.51 12.46 -25.26
N PHE A 79 0.33 11.60 -24.67
CA PHE A 79 1.56 12.05 -24.03
C PHE A 79 2.55 12.55 -25.08
N SER A 80 3.34 13.56 -24.71
CA SER A 80 4.44 14.05 -25.55
C SER A 80 5.50 12.96 -25.76
N GLU A 81 5.77 12.62 -27.02
CA GLU A 81 6.81 11.66 -27.40
C GLU A 81 8.17 12.00 -26.80
N GLU A 82 8.54 13.28 -26.79
CA GLU A 82 9.80 13.76 -26.21
C GLU A 82 9.91 13.38 -24.72
N ARG A 83 8.81 13.52 -23.96
CA ARG A 83 8.78 13.13 -22.54
C ARG A 83 8.85 11.63 -22.35
N VAL A 84 8.20 10.86 -23.23
CA VAL A 84 8.26 9.39 -23.19
C VAL A 84 9.66 8.89 -23.54
N ALA A 85 10.34 9.52 -24.50
CA ALA A 85 11.72 9.20 -24.86
C ALA A 85 12.70 9.38 -23.70
N LEU A 86 12.59 10.49 -22.97
CA LEU A 86 13.41 10.72 -21.77
C LEU A 86 13.16 9.66 -20.68
N LEU A 87 11.91 9.22 -20.53
CA LEU A 87 11.55 8.16 -19.58
C LEU A 87 12.17 6.82 -19.98
N VAL A 88 12.07 6.44 -21.26
CA VAL A 88 12.65 5.21 -21.81
C VAL A 88 14.16 5.16 -21.61
N GLU A 89 14.86 6.26 -21.92
CA GLU A 89 16.31 6.36 -21.68
C GLU A 89 16.67 6.18 -20.20
N ARG A 90 15.90 6.80 -19.29
CA ARG A 90 16.11 6.64 -17.85
C ARG A 90 15.89 5.19 -17.41
N MET A 91 14.87 4.50 -17.92
CA MET A 91 14.61 3.09 -17.62
C MET A 91 15.74 2.18 -18.12
N ARG A 92 16.25 2.42 -19.33
CA ARG A 92 17.41 1.69 -19.89
C ARG A 92 18.64 1.81 -19.00
N ARG A 93 18.93 3.02 -18.50
CA ARG A 93 20.05 3.29 -17.61
C ARG A 93 19.94 2.51 -16.30
N VAL A 94 18.81 2.63 -15.60
CA VAL A 94 18.58 1.93 -14.32
C VAL A 94 18.69 0.42 -14.50
N ARG A 95 18.16 -0.12 -15.61
CA ARG A 95 18.27 -1.56 -15.91
C ARG A 95 19.71 -2.01 -16.12
N ARG A 96 20.58 -1.17 -16.68
CA ARG A 96 22.01 -1.46 -16.82
C ARG A 96 22.70 -1.48 -15.47
N GLU A 97 22.42 -0.50 -14.62
CA GLU A 97 22.98 -0.39 -13.26
C GLU A 97 22.58 -1.59 -12.38
N LEU A 98 21.31 -2.01 -12.42
CA LEU A 98 20.80 -3.16 -11.65
C LEU A 98 21.44 -4.51 -12.01
N ARG A 99 22.02 -4.65 -13.21
CA ARG A 99 22.76 -5.86 -13.61
C ARG A 99 24.13 -5.98 -12.94
N GLN A 100 24.66 -4.88 -12.40
CA GLN A 100 26.00 -4.82 -11.82
C GLN A 100 25.89 -4.45 -10.34
N ARG A 101 25.58 -5.44 -9.49
CA ARG A 101 25.56 -5.24 -8.04
C ARG A 101 26.98 -5.20 -7.49
N SER A 102 27.28 -4.20 -6.67
CA SER A 102 28.57 -4.15 -5.99
C SER A 102 28.51 -4.92 -4.68
N LEU A 103 29.62 -5.53 -4.24
CA LEU A 103 29.71 -6.21 -2.95
C LEU A 103 29.34 -5.30 -1.76
N ALA A 104 29.53 -3.99 -1.90
CA ALA A 104 29.16 -3.00 -0.88
C ALA A 104 27.64 -2.85 -0.68
N GLU A 105 26.81 -3.30 -1.63
CA GLU A 105 25.34 -3.30 -1.47
C GLU A 105 24.83 -4.51 -0.66
N TRP A 106 25.72 -5.47 -0.34
CA TRP A 106 25.40 -6.68 0.41
C TRP A 106 25.94 -6.70 1.85
N LEU A 107 26.78 -5.72 2.22
CA LEU A 107 27.35 -5.53 3.56
C LEU A 107 26.63 -4.38 4.28
#